data_AF-A0A2K0TXL9-F1
#
_entry.id   AF-A0A2K0TXL9-F1
#
_cell.length_a   1.000
_cell.length_b   1.000
_cell.length_c   1.000
_cell.angle_alpha   90.00
_cell.angle_beta   90.00
_cell.angle_gamma   90.00
#
_symmetry.space_group_name_H-M   'P 1'
#
loop_
_entity.id
_entity.type
_entity.pdbx_description
1 polymer ?
#
loop_
_entity_poly.entity_id
_entity_poly.type
_entity_poly.pdbx_seq_one_letter_code
_entity_poly.pdbx_strand_id
1 'polypeptide(L)'
;MSSIIQEVKRLAISSRRENPIPSDFESMLKYHNIPLSSLKPHVKSKIFNQNATDRGLAVVTADDTFTSLPLLGVELSGQPDKASKPYIPASFPGFPSTHTYRFTPQEDKRTKDSKQIREDAAKSAQLGEDALRRLVRASKMRKQKEVKSLVERDSQGKERFRLWESTMKRFMGGDRFREHADKVDIADHSMLVNADVKFSRREVSRLGKKSNAL
;
A
#
# COMPACT_ATOMS: atom_id res chain seq x y z
N MET A 1 31.52 -9.16 47.40
CA MET A 1 30.06 -8.89 47.38
C MET A 1 29.31 -9.63 46.28
N SER A 2 29.91 -9.84 45.08
CA SER A 2 29.22 -10.50 43.96
C SER A 2 28.71 -11.91 44.25
N SER A 3 29.46 -12.72 45.00
CA SER A 3 29.06 -14.09 45.37
C SER A 3 27.81 -14.12 46.27
N ILE A 4 27.71 -13.26 47.28
CA ILE A 4 26.56 -13.18 48.18
C ILE A 4 25.28 -12.79 47.43
N ILE A 5 25.37 -11.78 46.55
CA ILE A 5 24.23 -11.28 45.78
C ILE A 5 23.71 -12.35 44.81
N GLN A 6 24.63 -13.07 44.15
CA GLN A 6 24.27 -14.19 43.26
C GLN A 6 23.54 -15.30 44.01
N GLU A 7 23.98 -15.62 45.23
CA GLU A 7 23.38 -16.67 46.04
C GLU A 7 21.97 -16.30 46.52
N VAL A 8 21.77 -15.07 46.97
CA VAL A 8 20.44 -14.54 47.34
C VAL A 8 19.50 -14.55 46.13
N LYS A 9 19.98 -14.14 44.95
CA LYS A 9 19.18 -14.21 43.71
C LYS A 9 18.84 -15.64 43.33
N ARG A 10 19.79 -16.57 43.46
CA ARG A 10 19.59 -17.99 43.18
C ARG A 10 18.49 -18.57 44.07
N LEU A 11 18.50 -18.27 45.37
CA LEU A 11 17.47 -18.69 46.32
C LEU A 11 16.09 -18.12 45.96
N ALA A 12 16.00 -16.83 45.65
CA ALA A 12 14.75 -16.19 45.23
C ALA A 12 14.19 -16.83 43.94
N ILE A 13 15.03 -17.00 42.91
CA ILE A 13 14.66 -17.59 41.62
C ILE A 13 14.26 -19.06 41.78
N SER A 14 14.93 -19.84 42.65
CA SER A 14 14.56 -21.23 42.94
C SER A 14 13.14 -21.35 43.53
N SER A 15 12.70 -20.30 44.24
CA SER A 15 11.35 -20.15 44.76
C SER A 15 10.38 -19.46 43.79
N ARG A 16 10.78 -19.25 42.53
CA ARG A 16 10.03 -18.52 41.48
C ARG A 16 9.67 -17.07 41.88
N ARG A 17 10.54 -16.41 42.64
CA ARG A 17 10.41 -15.01 43.05
C ARG A 17 11.49 -14.16 42.38
N GLU A 18 11.09 -13.01 41.84
CA GLU A 18 12.01 -12.04 41.26
C GLU A 18 12.78 -11.24 42.33
N ASN A 19 12.13 -11.00 43.48
CA ASN A 19 12.70 -10.24 44.59
C ASN A 19 13.01 -11.15 45.79
N PRO A 20 14.20 -11.02 46.40
CA PRO A 20 14.56 -11.77 47.59
C PRO A 20 13.79 -11.29 48.82
N ILE A 21 13.49 -12.22 49.72
CA ILE A 21 12.83 -11.96 51.01
C ILE A 21 13.83 -12.15 52.16
N PRO A 22 13.56 -11.67 53.39
CA PRO A 22 14.49 -11.77 54.51
C PRO A 22 15.01 -13.20 54.80
N SER A 23 14.20 -14.24 54.58
CA SER A 23 14.63 -15.64 54.78
C SER A 23 15.68 -16.12 53.77
N ASP A 24 15.73 -15.52 52.57
CA ASP A 24 16.79 -15.81 51.59
C ASP A 24 18.14 -15.30 52.10
N PHE A 25 18.15 -14.12 52.72
CA PHE A 25 19.35 -13.56 53.34
C PHE A 25 19.81 -14.38 54.54
N GLU A 26 18.87 -14.86 55.37
CA GLU A 26 19.20 -15.78 56.46
C GLU A 26 19.85 -17.07 55.94
N SER A 27 19.27 -17.66 54.89
CA SER A 27 19.78 -18.90 54.28
C SER A 27 21.15 -18.69 53.63
N MET A 28 21.37 -17.56 52.96
CA MET A 28 22.67 -17.18 52.42
C MET A 28 23.72 -16.97 53.52
N LEU A 29 23.37 -16.31 54.64
CA LEU A 29 24.29 -16.12 55.76
C LEU A 29 24.69 -17.48 56.37
N LYS A 30 23.73 -18.40 56.53
CA LYS A 30 24.01 -19.78 56.96
C LYS A 30 24.94 -20.51 55.99
N TYR A 31 24.74 -20.37 54.69
CA TYR A 31 25.61 -20.96 53.66
C TYR A 31 27.06 -20.47 53.76
N HIS A 32 27.26 -19.20 54.12
CA HIS A 32 28.59 -18.63 54.37
C HIS A 32 29.09 -18.81 55.81
N ASN A 33 28.47 -19.69 56.61
CA ASN A 33 28.82 -19.96 58.00
C ASN A 33 28.78 -18.72 58.92
N ILE A 34 27.92 -17.74 58.60
CA ILE A 34 27.71 -16.54 59.40
C ILE A 34 26.42 -16.73 60.22
N PRO A 35 26.51 -17.00 61.53
CA PRO A 35 25.32 -17.14 62.36
C PRO A 35 24.66 -15.78 62.59
N LEU A 36 23.32 -15.75 62.65
CA LEU A 36 22.55 -14.53 62.93
C LEU A 36 22.93 -13.85 64.26
N SER A 37 23.42 -14.62 65.23
CA SER A 37 23.92 -14.10 66.51
C SER A 37 25.11 -13.16 66.33
N SER A 38 25.96 -13.40 65.32
CA SER A 38 27.11 -12.55 65.01
C SER A 38 26.72 -11.18 64.50
N LEU A 39 25.47 -10.98 64.03
CA LEU A 39 24.99 -9.68 63.59
C LEU A 39 24.50 -8.81 64.77
N LYS A 40 24.13 -9.41 65.92
CA LYS A 40 23.59 -8.69 67.08
C LYS A 40 24.49 -7.53 67.58
N PRO A 41 25.82 -7.69 67.67
CA PRO A 41 26.71 -6.58 68.06
C PRO A 41 26.70 -5.41 67.06
N HIS A 42 26.40 -5.68 65.78
CA HIS A 42 26.39 -4.69 64.71
C HIS A 42 25.03 -4.01 64.53
N VAL A 43 23.97 -4.47 65.20
CA VAL A 43 22.64 -3.81 65.17
C VAL A 43 22.72 -2.38 65.74
N LYS A 44 23.60 -2.15 66.71
CA LYS A 44 23.84 -0.83 67.33
C LYS A 44 25.14 -0.19 66.85
N SER A 45 25.50 -0.41 65.58
CA SER A 45 26.73 0.17 65.02
C SER A 45 26.77 1.68 65.28
N LYS A 46 27.83 2.18 65.94
CA LYS A 46 28.05 3.58 66.32
C LYS A 46 28.20 4.56 65.15
N ILE A 47 27.88 4.14 63.92
CA ILE A 47 27.99 4.96 62.70
C ILE A 47 26.75 5.85 62.52
N PHE A 48 26.04 6.19 63.60
CA PHE A 48 25.24 7.40 63.64
C PHE A 48 26.17 8.62 63.73
N ASN A 49 27.13 8.70 62.80
CA ASN A 49 27.73 9.97 62.45
C ASN A 49 26.70 10.60 61.52
N GLN A 50 25.99 11.61 62.01
CA GLN A 50 24.97 12.36 61.26
C GLN A 50 25.50 12.93 59.94
N ASN A 51 26.83 12.97 59.77
CA ASN A 51 27.54 13.41 58.57
C ASN A 51 27.71 12.32 57.47
N ALA A 52 27.22 11.09 57.69
CA ALA A 52 27.22 10.02 56.68
C ALA A 52 25.88 9.87 55.93
N THR A 53 24.87 10.63 56.36
CA THR A 53 23.69 10.91 55.55
C THR A 53 24.13 11.87 54.45
N ASP A 54 23.75 11.58 53.20
CA ASP A 54 24.02 12.42 52.01
C ASP A 54 25.31 12.13 51.23
N ARG A 55 25.82 10.91 51.28
CA ARG A 55 26.40 10.34 50.04
C ARG A 55 25.30 9.64 49.24
N GLY A 56 24.21 10.38 49.02
CA GLY A 56 23.27 10.02 47.97
C GLY A 56 24.09 9.88 46.70
N LEU A 57 24.10 8.68 46.13
CA LEU A 57 24.48 8.53 44.74
C LEU A 57 23.59 9.53 44.02
N ALA A 58 24.18 10.62 43.52
CA ALA A 58 23.49 11.48 42.59
C ALA A 58 23.09 10.55 41.45
N VAL A 59 21.84 10.11 41.47
CA VAL A 59 21.21 9.50 40.32
C VAL A 59 21.20 10.65 39.34
N VAL A 60 22.25 10.73 38.53
CA VAL A 60 22.23 11.53 37.32
C VAL A 60 21.11 10.89 36.51
N THR A 61 19.91 11.42 36.67
CA THR A 61 18.81 11.16 35.75
C THR A 61 19.36 11.52 34.39
N ALA A 62 19.30 10.58 33.45
CA ALA A 62 19.88 10.73 32.11
C ALA A 62 19.41 12.03 31.41
N ASP A 63 18.32 12.61 31.89
CA ASP A 63 17.73 13.89 31.47
C ASP A 63 18.72 15.07 31.51
N ASP A 64 19.65 15.10 32.47
CA ASP A 64 20.58 16.24 32.65
C ASP A 64 21.84 16.15 31.78
N THR A 65 22.23 14.93 31.35
CA THR A 65 23.43 14.73 30.53
C THR A 65 23.25 15.10 29.05
N PHE A 66 22.01 15.17 28.56
CA PHE A 66 21.70 15.51 27.15
C PHE A 66 21.24 16.96 26.95
N THR A 67 21.15 17.76 28.01
CA THR A 67 20.60 19.13 28.00
C THR A 67 21.65 20.23 28.17
N SER A 68 22.93 19.89 28.37
CA SER A 68 23.96 20.86 28.77
C SER A 68 24.33 21.89 27.70
N LEU A 69 23.98 21.66 26.42
CA LEU A 69 24.20 22.62 25.34
C LEU A 69 23.03 22.56 24.34
N PRO A 70 22.49 23.70 23.87
CA PRO A 70 21.53 23.68 22.79
C PRO A 70 22.25 23.23 21.51
N LEU A 71 22.16 21.93 21.19
CA LEU A 71 22.67 21.36 19.94
C LEU A 71 21.99 22.01 18.71
N LEU A 72 20.79 22.55 18.90
CA LEU A 72 19.96 23.18 17.87
C LEU A 72 19.35 24.49 18.39
N GLY A 73 19.16 25.46 17.49
CA GLY A 73 18.45 26.70 17.79
C GLY A 73 16.98 26.46 18.17
N VAL A 74 16.38 27.42 18.88
CA VAL A 74 14.99 27.36 19.37
C VAL A 74 14.00 27.08 18.23
N GLU A 75 14.25 27.64 17.05
CA GLU A 75 13.46 27.43 15.82
C GLU A 75 13.37 25.96 15.37
N LEU A 76 14.37 25.14 15.71
CA LEU A 76 14.46 23.74 15.31
C LEU A 76 14.07 22.76 16.42
N SER A 77 13.67 23.29 17.58
CA SER A 77 13.20 22.50 18.72
C SER A 77 11.78 21.98 18.49
N GLY A 78 11.48 20.78 18.97
CA GLY A 78 10.11 20.22 18.98
C GLY A 78 9.24 20.73 20.13
N GLN A 79 9.78 21.50 21.08
CA GLN A 79 9.03 22.08 22.20
C GLN A 79 7.79 22.90 21.80
N PRO A 80 7.83 23.81 20.80
CA PRO A 80 6.63 24.57 20.39
C PRO A 80 5.50 23.66 19.88
N ASP A 81 5.83 22.59 19.15
CA ASP A 81 4.83 21.64 18.66
C ASP A 81 4.20 20.83 19.82
N LYS A 82 4.99 20.46 20.84
CA LYS A 82 4.44 19.83 22.06
C LYS A 82 3.52 20.80 22.83
N ALA A 83 3.91 22.06 22.96
CA ALA A 83 3.11 23.09 23.63
C ALA A 83 1.77 23.34 22.91
N SER A 84 1.72 23.19 21.59
CA SER A 84 0.49 23.32 20.80
C SER A 84 -0.54 22.19 21.03
N LYS A 85 -0.13 21.06 21.64
CA LYS A 85 -0.93 19.84 21.77
C LYS A 85 -1.30 19.60 23.24
N PRO A 86 -2.40 20.19 23.74
CA PRO A 86 -2.77 20.14 25.16
C PRO A 86 -3.16 18.74 25.68
N TYR A 87 -3.45 17.80 24.76
CA TYR A 87 -3.77 16.42 25.11
C TYR A 87 -2.53 15.58 25.50
N ILE A 88 -1.32 16.14 25.36
CA ILE A 88 -0.07 15.43 25.63
C ILE A 88 0.37 15.69 27.08
N PRO A 89 0.54 14.64 27.90
CA PRO A 89 0.98 14.79 29.28
C PRO A 89 2.36 15.47 29.41
N ALA A 90 2.50 16.28 30.46
CA ALA A 90 3.78 16.91 30.80
C ALA A 90 4.88 15.90 31.16
N SER A 91 4.50 14.70 31.64
CA SER A 91 5.44 13.62 31.99
C SER A 91 6.14 12.99 30.79
N PHE A 92 5.66 13.22 29.57
CA PHE A 92 6.36 12.74 28.39
C PHE A 92 7.61 13.56 28.11
N PRO A 93 8.63 12.97 27.46
CA PRO A 93 9.81 13.72 27.03
C PRO A 93 9.42 14.85 26.06
N GLY A 94 10.36 15.78 25.83
CA GLY A 94 10.22 16.75 24.75
C GLY A 94 10.13 16.07 23.38
N PHE A 95 9.43 16.69 22.43
CA PHE A 95 9.48 16.21 21.06
C PHE A 95 10.89 16.36 20.47
N PRO A 96 11.31 15.46 19.58
CA PRO A 96 12.57 15.61 18.87
C PRO A 96 12.51 16.84 17.94
N SER A 97 13.64 17.18 17.35
CA SER A 97 13.77 18.31 16.43
C SER A 97 12.77 18.25 15.28
N THR A 98 12.36 19.42 14.79
CA THR A 98 11.38 19.54 13.69
C THR A 98 11.81 18.77 12.44
N HIS A 99 13.12 18.66 12.17
CA HIS A 99 13.65 17.95 11.00
C HIS A 99 13.52 16.42 11.10
N THR A 100 13.25 15.85 12.27
CA THR A 100 13.12 14.39 12.46
C THR A 100 11.85 13.84 11.80
N TYR A 101 10.76 14.62 11.71
CA TYR A 101 9.48 14.17 11.14
C TYR A 101 9.01 14.97 9.91
N ARG A 102 9.70 16.06 9.54
CA ARG A 102 9.31 16.91 8.41
C ARG A 102 9.43 16.23 7.03
N PHE A 103 10.16 15.13 6.92
CA PHE A 103 10.39 14.44 5.64
C PHE A 103 9.33 13.38 5.29
N THR A 104 8.08 13.54 5.71
CA THR A 104 6.99 12.75 5.09
C THR A 104 6.21 13.67 4.17
N PRO A 105 6.41 13.61 2.83
CA PRO A 105 5.56 14.33 1.90
C PRO A 105 4.10 13.90 2.11
N GLN A 106 3.29 14.78 2.68
CA GLN A 106 1.87 14.55 2.85
C GLN A 106 1.20 14.80 1.50
N GLU A 107 0.96 13.74 0.74
CA GLU A 107 0.16 13.80 -0.50
C GLU A 107 -1.34 13.95 -0.19
N ASP A 108 -1.72 15.01 0.54
CA ASP A 108 -3.13 15.29 0.80
C ASP A 108 -3.75 16.07 -0.35
N LYS A 109 -4.08 15.35 -1.42
CA LYS A 109 -5.01 15.82 -2.46
C LYS A 109 -6.08 14.80 -2.81
N ARG A 110 -6.46 13.95 -1.85
CA ARG A 110 -7.67 13.12 -2.03
C ARG A 110 -8.89 14.03 -1.88
N THR A 111 -9.50 14.43 -3.00
CA THR A 111 -10.81 15.09 -3.01
C THR A 111 -11.79 14.20 -2.24
N LYS A 112 -12.31 14.70 -1.11
CA LYS A 112 -13.21 13.93 -0.21
C LYS A 112 -14.69 13.98 -0.65
N ASP A 113 -15.03 14.74 -1.68
CA ASP A 113 -16.42 14.82 -2.16
C ASP A 113 -16.81 13.58 -2.98
N SER A 114 -17.73 12.80 -2.43
CA SER A 114 -18.26 11.59 -3.05
C SER A 114 -18.99 11.84 -4.38
N LYS A 115 -19.54 13.04 -4.62
CA LYS A 115 -20.23 13.37 -5.87
C LYS A 115 -19.23 13.53 -7.00
N GLN A 116 -18.17 14.29 -6.74
CA GLN A 116 -17.09 14.52 -7.70
C GLN A 116 -16.40 13.22 -8.11
N ILE A 117 -16.09 12.34 -7.15
CA ILE A 117 -15.48 11.03 -7.44
C ILE A 117 -16.36 10.18 -8.39
N ARG A 118 -17.68 10.17 -8.15
CA ARG A 118 -18.61 9.41 -8.99
C ARG A 118 -18.73 10.00 -10.38
N GLU A 119 -18.76 11.32 -10.50
CA GLU A 119 -18.82 12.02 -11.78
C GLU A 119 -17.53 11.79 -12.60
N ASP A 120 -16.36 11.92 -11.98
CA ASP A 120 -15.08 11.68 -12.65
C ASP A 120 -14.92 10.22 -13.08
N ALA A 121 -15.35 9.27 -12.25
CA ALA A 121 -15.39 7.85 -12.59
C ALA A 121 -16.34 7.58 -13.77
N ALA A 122 -17.53 8.19 -13.78
CA ALA A 122 -18.48 8.04 -14.88
C ALA A 122 -17.94 8.60 -16.20
N LYS A 123 -17.31 9.79 -16.16
CA LYS A 123 -16.65 10.39 -17.33
C LYS A 123 -15.51 9.51 -17.85
N SER A 124 -14.69 8.99 -16.95
CA SER A 124 -13.59 8.09 -17.32
C SER A 124 -14.11 6.80 -17.97
N ALA A 125 -15.19 6.21 -17.43
CA ALA A 125 -15.82 5.04 -18.01
C ALA A 125 -16.39 5.31 -19.41
N GLN A 126 -17.07 6.44 -19.62
CA GLN A 126 -17.61 6.83 -20.92
C GLN A 126 -16.49 7.02 -21.96
N LEU A 127 -15.40 7.70 -21.58
CA LEU A 127 -14.23 7.88 -22.47
C LEU A 127 -13.59 6.54 -22.83
N GLY A 128 -13.49 5.62 -21.87
CA GLY A 128 -12.98 4.28 -22.10
C GLY A 128 -13.86 3.49 -23.08
N GLU A 129 -15.18 3.54 -22.91
CA GLU A 129 -16.12 2.87 -23.82
C GLU A 129 -16.06 3.46 -25.23
N ASP A 130 -16.07 4.78 -25.37
CA ASP A 130 -16.00 5.45 -26.67
C ASP A 130 -14.68 5.13 -27.39
N ALA A 131 -13.56 5.08 -26.67
CA ALA A 131 -12.28 4.65 -27.21
C ALA A 131 -12.35 3.20 -27.73
N LEU A 132 -12.95 2.27 -26.96
CA LEU A 132 -13.13 0.88 -27.36
C LEU A 132 -14.05 0.76 -28.59
N ARG A 133 -15.16 1.50 -28.63
CA ARG A 133 -16.06 1.55 -29.80
C ARG A 133 -15.29 2.00 -31.04
N ARG A 134 -14.47 3.05 -30.94
CA ARG A 134 -13.62 3.52 -32.05
C ARG A 134 -12.60 2.48 -32.50
N LEU A 135 -11.95 1.77 -31.58
CA LEU A 135 -11.00 0.71 -31.93
C LEU A 135 -11.67 -0.47 -32.64
N VAL A 136 -12.81 -0.94 -32.12
CA VAL A 136 -13.58 -2.03 -32.74
C VAL A 136 -14.08 -1.63 -34.13
N ARG A 137 -14.57 -0.40 -34.29
CA ARG A 137 -14.94 0.18 -35.61
C ARG A 137 -13.78 0.14 -36.58
N ALA A 138 -12.62 0.67 -36.19
CA ALA A 138 -11.43 0.67 -37.03
C ALA A 138 -11.00 -0.75 -37.43
N SER A 139 -11.07 -1.71 -36.50
CA SER A 139 -10.78 -3.13 -36.78
C SER A 139 -11.77 -3.73 -37.79
N LYS A 140 -13.08 -3.46 -37.67
CA LYS A 140 -14.08 -3.94 -38.63
C LYS A 140 -13.90 -3.33 -40.01
N MET A 141 -13.62 -2.03 -40.10
CA MET A 141 -13.34 -1.33 -41.36
C MET A 141 -12.12 -1.93 -42.07
N ARG A 142 -11.05 -2.26 -41.32
CA ARG A 142 -9.87 -2.92 -41.88
C ARG A 142 -10.23 -4.26 -42.52
N LYS A 143 -11.01 -5.09 -41.82
CA LYS A 143 -11.46 -6.39 -42.34
C LYS A 143 -12.37 -6.28 -43.55
N GLN A 144 -13.29 -5.31 -43.55
CA GLN A 144 -14.10 -5.01 -44.73
C GLN A 144 -13.23 -4.69 -45.95
N LYS A 145 -12.18 -3.88 -45.77
CA LYS A 145 -11.24 -3.54 -46.84
C LYS A 145 -10.48 -4.76 -47.37
N GLU A 146 -10.08 -5.67 -46.48
CA GLU A 146 -9.43 -6.94 -46.85
C GLU A 146 -10.38 -7.88 -47.61
N VAL A 147 -11.63 -8.03 -47.16
CA VAL A 147 -12.64 -8.83 -47.86
C VAL A 147 -12.95 -8.22 -49.22
N LYS A 148 -13.12 -6.90 -49.29
CA LYS A 148 -13.31 -6.18 -50.56
C LYS A 148 -12.16 -6.44 -51.52
N SER A 149 -10.92 -6.32 -51.07
CA SER A 149 -9.76 -6.53 -51.94
C SER A 149 -9.62 -7.99 -52.41
N LEU A 150 -10.02 -8.98 -51.61
CA LEU A 150 -10.06 -10.38 -52.02
C LEU A 150 -11.14 -10.64 -53.08
N VAL A 151 -12.35 -10.12 -52.85
CA VAL A 151 -13.50 -10.32 -53.75
C VAL A 151 -13.32 -9.57 -55.07
N GLU A 152 -12.63 -8.42 -55.06
CA GLU A 152 -12.29 -7.66 -56.27
C GLU A 152 -11.27 -8.34 -57.18
N ARG A 153 -10.61 -9.43 -56.75
CA ARG A 153 -9.70 -10.20 -57.62
C ARG A 153 -10.45 -11.12 -58.58
N ASP A 154 -11.70 -11.45 -58.27
CA ASP A 154 -12.59 -12.28 -59.09
C ASP A 154 -13.62 -11.42 -59.84
N SER A 155 -13.86 -11.71 -61.12
CA SER A 155 -14.79 -10.92 -61.95
C SER A 155 -16.24 -11.06 -61.47
N GLN A 156 -16.64 -12.27 -61.06
CA GLN A 156 -17.96 -12.55 -60.48
C GLN A 156 -18.08 -12.00 -59.06
N GLY A 157 -16.97 -12.00 -58.31
CA GLY A 157 -16.87 -11.37 -57.00
C GLY A 157 -17.19 -9.89 -57.01
N LYS A 158 -16.64 -9.13 -57.96
CA LYS A 158 -16.87 -7.67 -58.10
C LYS A 158 -18.35 -7.31 -58.18
N GLU A 159 -19.11 -7.99 -59.03
CA GLU A 159 -20.54 -7.70 -59.21
C GLU A 159 -21.37 -8.06 -57.98
N ARG A 160 -21.04 -9.17 -57.31
CA ARG A 160 -21.69 -9.55 -56.05
C ARG A 160 -21.41 -8.55 -54.93
N PHE A 161 -20.16 -8.07 -54.83
CA PHE A 161 -19.79 -7.04 -53.85
C PHE A 161 -20.51 -5.72 -54.13
N ARG A 162 -20.56 -5.30 -55.41
CA ARG A 162 -21.27 -4.10 -55.84
C ARG A 162 -22.77 -4.16 -55.48
N LEU A 163 -23.42 -5.30 -55.71
CA LEU A 163 -24.83 -5.49 -55.40
C LEU A 163 -25.09 -5.53 -53.88
N TRP A 164 -24.18 -6.11 -53.11
CA TRP A 164 -24.23 -6.06 -51.65
C TRP A 164 -24.07 -4.63 -51.13
N GLU A 165 -23.08 -3.89 -51.63
CA GLU A 165 -22.80 -2.51 -51.22
C GLU A 165 -24.00 -1.59 -51.53
N SER A 166 -24.62 -1.72 -52.71
CA SER A 166 -25.81 -0.94 -53.08
C SER A 166 -27.02 -1.29 -52.19
N THR A 167 -27.20 -2.57 -51.86
CA THR A 167 -28.27 -3.04 -50.97
C THR A 167 -28.07 -2.51 -49.54
N MET A 168 -26.83 -2.53 -49.02
CA MET A 168 -26.54 -2.00 -47.68
C MET A 168 -26.72 -0.49 -47.61
N LYS A 169 -26.24 0.26 -48.62
CA LYS A 169 -26.46 1.71 -48.72
C LYS A 169 -27.94 2.07 -48.71
N ARG A 170 -28.77 1.30 -49.41
CA ARG A 170 -30.23 1.49 -49.40
C ARG A 170 -30.84 1.20 -48.03
N PHE A 171 -30.40 0.13 -47.36
CA PHE A 171 -30.92 -0.25 -46.04
C PHE A 171 -30.60 0.79 -44.95
N MET A 172 -29.43 1.45 -45.00
CA MET A 172 -29.04 2.46 -44.01
C MET A 172 -29.60 3.86 -44.31
N GLY A 173 -30.53 4.01 -45.27
CA GLY A 173 -31.14 5.30 -45.58
C GLY A 173 -30.19 6.25 -46.30
N GLY A 174 -29.77 5.86 -47.51
CA GLY A 174 -28.75 6.55 -48.30
C GLY A 174 -29.11 7.92 -48.85
N ASP A 175 -29.42 8.91 -48.00
CA ASP A 175 -29.58 10.28 -48.50
C ASP A 175 -29.22 11.43 -47.54
N ARG A 176 -28.54 11.21 -46.40
CA ARG A 176 -28.22 12.34 -45.49
C ARG A 176 -26.85 12.43 -44.84
N PHE A 177 -25.89 11.55 -45.11
CA PHE A 177 -24.60 11.63 -44.43
C PHE A 177 -23.39 11.49 -45.35
N ARG A 178 -22.42 12.39 -45.15
CA ARG A 178 -21.14 12.53 -45.88
C ARG A 178 -20.50 11.16 -46.14
N GLU A 179 -19.83 11.01 -47.29
CA GLU A 179 -19.11 9.80 -47.73
C GLU A 179 -18.17 9.14 -46.69
N HIS A 180 -17.67 9.92 -45.73
CA HIS A 180 -16.86 9.42 -44.61
C HIS A 180 -17.69 8.78 -43.48
N ALA A 181 -18.92 9.23 -43.25
CA ALA A 181 -19.86 8.62 -42.31
C ALA A 181 -20.41 7.30 -42.86
N ASP A 182 -20.68 7.23 -44.17
CA ASP A 182 -21.18 6.00 -44.82
C ASP A 182 -20.30 4.77 -44.54
N LYS A 183 -18.97 4.90 -44.65
CA LYS A 183 -18.04 3.78 -44.39
C LYS A 183 -17.97 3.40 -42.91
N VAL A 184 -18.19 4.36 -42.01
CA VAL A 184 -18.16 4.16 -40.56
C VAL A 184 -19.46 3.49 -40.09
N ASP A 185 -20.60 3.93 -40.62
CA ASP A 185 -21.92 3.40 -40.29
C ASP A 185 -22.11 1.97 -40.84
N ILE A 186 -21.55 1.66 -42.02
CA ILE A 186 -21.48 0.29 -42.55
C ILE A 186 -20.66 -0.62 -41.64
N ALA A 187 -19.56 -0.14 -41.08
CA ALA A 187 -18.71 -0.96 -40.21
C ALA A 187 -19.38 -1.28 -38.88
N ASP A 188 -20.11 -0.32 -38.30
CA ASP A 188 -20.89 -0.53 -37.08
C ASP A 188 -21.94 -1.62 -37.23
N HIS A 189 -22.69 -1.58 -38.34
CA HIS A 189 -23.81 -2.50 -38.60
C HIS A 189 -23.41 -3.78 -39.33
N SER A 190 -22.18 -3.88 -39.85
CA SER A 190 -21.76 -5.09 -40.55
C SER A 190 -21.65 -6.28 -39.59
N MET A 191 -22.20 -7.41 -40.06
CA MET A 191 -22.11 -8.73 -39.44
C MET A 191 -20.75 -9.42 -39.66
N LEU A 192 -19.72 -8.67 -40.05
CA LEU A 192 -18.37 -9.23 -40.17
C LEU A 192 -17.82 -9.50 -38.77
N VAL A 193 -18.03 -10.73 -38.32
CA VAL A 193 -17.49 -11.25 -37.07
C VAL A 193 -16.03 -11.64 -37.29
N ASN A 194 -15.17 -11.39 -36.30
CA ASN A 194 -13.79 -11.86 -36.32
C ASN A 194 -13.76 -13.42 -36.36
N ALA A 195 -13.69 -14.00 -37.57
CA ALA A 195 -13.53 -15.44 -37.78
C ALA A 195 -12.09 -15.96 -37.52
N ASP A 196 -11.17 -15.08 -37.12
CA ASP A 196 -9.78 -15.44 -36.80
C ASP A 196 -9.59 -15.77 -35.31
N VAL A 197 -10.65 -15.73 -34.50
CA VAL A 197 -10.57 -16.19 -33.12
C VAL A 197 -10.36 -17.70 -33.14
N LYS A 198 -9.36 -18.17 -32.38
CA LYS A 198 -8.87 -19.56 -32.30
C LYS A 198 -9.96 -20.64 -32.17
N PHE A 199 -11.17 -20.27 -31.74
CA PHE A 199 -12.32 -21.15 -31.50
C PHE A 199 -13.56 -20.85 -32.36
N SER A 200 -13.45 -20.07 -33.43
CA SER A 200 -14.60 -19.77 -34.29
C SER A 200 -14.86 -20.86 -35.34
N ARG A 201 -16.14 -21.04 -35.70
CA ARG A 201 -16.60 -22.03 -36.69
C ARG A 201 -16.04 -21.65 -38.06
N ARG A 202 -15.10 -22.45 -38.60
CA ARG A 202 -14.61 -22.29 -39.97
C ARG A 202 -15.77 -22.48 -40.95
N GLU A 203 -16.00 -21.50 -41.82
CA GLU A 203 -16.95 -21.68 -42.91
C GLU A 203 -16.45 -22.78 -43.86
N VAL A 204 -17.36 -23.69 -44.21
CA VAL A 204 -17.07 -24.77 -45.13
C VAL A 204 -17.12 -24.20 -46.54
N SER A 205 -16.01 -24.27 -47.28
CA SER A 205 -15.94 -23.84 -48.68
C SER A 205 -17.04 -24.54 -49.50
N ARG A 206 -18.06 -23.77 -49.91
CA ARG A 206 -19.03 -24.20 -50.92
C ARG A 206 -18.42 -24.03 -52.32
N LEU A 207 -17.26 -24.63 -52.55
CA LEU A 207 -16.78 -24.83 -53.91
C LEU A 207 -17.52 -26.06 -54.44
N GLY A 208 -18.61 -25.80 -55.14
CA GLY A 208 -19.41 -26.82 -55.79
C GLY A 208 -18.53 -27.69 -56.68
N LYS A 209 -18.51 -28.99 -56.40
CA LYS A 209 -17.95 -30.00 -57.27
C LYS A 209 -18.91 -30.13 -58.47
N LYS A 210 -18.79 -29.24 -59.45
CA LYS A 210 -19.25 -29.54 -60.80
C LYS A 210 -18.27 -30.56 -61.35
N SER A 211 -18.60 -31.84 -61.16
CA SER A 211 -18.03 -32.91 -61.96
C SER A 211 -18.42 -32.65 -63.41
N ASN A 212 -17.44 -32.30 -64.24
CA ASN A 212 -17.57 -32.49 -65.68
C ASN A 212 -17.72 -34.01 -65.90
N ALA A 213 -18.93 -34.43 -66.25
CA ALA A 213 -19.17 -35.69 -66.93
C ALA A 213 -19.50 -35.33 -68.38
N LEU A 214 -18.63 -35.84 -69.27
CA LEU A 214 -18.76 -36.09 -70.71
C LEU A 214 -19.74 -35.21 -71.52
#